data_AF-A0A7W0MEM6-F1
#
_entry.id   AF-A0A7W0MEM6-F1
#
_cell.length_a   1.000
_cell.length_b   1.000
_cell.length_c   1.000
_cell.angle_alpha   90.00
_cell.angle_beta   90.00
_cell.angle_gamma   90.00
#
_symmetry.space_group_name_H-M   'P 1'
#
loop_
_entity.id
_entity.type
_entity.pdbx_description
1 polymer ?
#
loop_
_entity_poly.entity_id
_entity_poly.type
_entity_poly.pdbx_seq_one_letter_code
_entity_poly.pdbx_strand_id
1 'polypeptide(L)'
;MTGQITFNLGGLFSVDSFSFWNQNGGGPGTAGSTGIQGVQVLLSTNGTDFTPLPGGPSVFARVTGAANLPPQIFSFTAVNATHFRFNVLSNYGDIFNTGFAEVGFNGNPAGGAPIPEPTTMLLLGTGLAAIAVKVRRKRPAGQQE
;
A
#
# COMPACT_ATOMS: atom_id res chain seq x y z
N MET A 1 -9.30 0.79 25.37
CA MET A 1 -8.32 1.90 25.42
C MET A 1 -8.33 2.64 24.09
N THR A 2 -7.73 3.84 23.99
CA THR A 2 -7.71 4.67 22.77
C THR A 2 -6.28 4.91 22.28
N GLY A 3 -6.11 5.24 20.99
CA GLY A 3 -4.80 5.57 20.44
C GLY A 3 -4.85 5.92 18.95
N GLN A 4 -3.71 6.31 18.38
CA GLN A 4 -3.59 6.58 16.95
C GLN A 4 -2.44 5.77 16.36
N ILE A 5 -2.71 5.12 15.22
CA ILE A 5 -1.72 4.40 14.43
C ILE A 5 -1.74 5.01 13.03
N THR A 6 -0.59 5.47 12.54
CA THR A 6 -0.46 6.03 11.18
C THR A 6 0.42 5.13 10.34
N PHE A 7 -0.08 4.77 9.17
CA PHE A 7 0.61 3.96 8.16
C PHE A 7 1.05 4.89 7.04
N ASN A 8 2.37 4.95 6.79
CA ASN A 8 2.94 5.65 5.63
C ASN A 8 3.10 4.64 4.49
N LEU A 9 2.51 4.92 3.33
CA LEU A 9 2.55 4.03 2.16
C LEU A 9 3.84 4.18 1.33
N GLY A 10 4.70 5.15 1.65
CA GLY A 10 5.96 5.42 0.95
C GLY A 10 5.79 6.17 -0.38
N GLY A 11 4.56 6.52 -0.76
CA GLY A 11 4.24 7.23 -1.99
C GLY A 11 2.74 7.54 -2.05
N LEU A 12 2.29 8.17 -3.14
CA LEU A 12 0.87 8.39 -3.39
C LEU A 12 0.29 7.16 -4.09
N PHE A 13 -0.72 6.53 -3.49
CA PHE A 13 -1.40 5.36 -4.04
C PHE A 13 -2.89 5.64 -4.20
N SER A 14 -3.48 5.09 -5.26
CA SER A 14 -4.92 4.92 -5.41
C SER A 14 -5.31 3.59 -4.75
N VAL A 15 -5.99 3.68 -3.61
CA VAL A 15 -6.35 2.55 -2.73
C VAL A 15 -7.86 2.38 -2.73
N ASP A 16 -8.35 1.16 -2.94
CA ASP A 16 -9.79 0.84 -3.00
C ASP A 16 -10.25 -0.13 -1.90
N SER A 17 -9.30 -0.72 -1.18
CA SER A 17 -9.61 -1.64 -0.08
C SER A 17 -8.43 -1.81 0.87
N PHE A 18 -8.73 -2.29 2.07
CA PHE A 18 -7.72 -2.83 2.96
C PHE A 18 -8.20 -4.13 3.62
N SER A 19 -7.24 -5.01 3.90
CA SER A 19 -7.40 -6.22 4.71
C SER A 19 -6.92 -5.94 6.12
N PHE A 20 -7.71 -6.31 7.12
CA PHE A 20 -7.38 -6.10 8.53
C PHE A 20 -7.42 -7.43 9.29
N TRP A 21 -6.28 -7.80 9.88
CA TRP A 21 -6.19 -8.90 10.83
C TRP A 21 -6.20 -8.33 12.24
N ASN A 22 -7.35 -8.44 12.89
CA ASN A 22 -7.49 -8.05 14.29
C ASN A 22 -6.79 -9.06 15.22
N GLN A 23 -6.60 -8.70 16.48
CA GLN A 23 -6.04 -9.62 17.47
C GLN A 23 -6.95 -10.84 17.63
N ASN A 24 -6.41 -12.03 17.34
CA ASN A 24 -7.14 -13.29 17.46
C ASN A 24 -7.15 -13.80 18.90
N GLY A 25 -7.99 -14.80 19.17
CA GLY A 25 -8.16 -15.38 20.51
C GLY A 25 -6.99 -16.21 21.02
N GLY A 26 -6.00 -16.47 20.17
CA GLY A 26 -4.77 -17.18 20.54
C GLY A 26 -3.63 -16.26 20.98
N GLY A 27 -3.75 -14.95 20.76
CA GLY A 27 -2.78 -13.97 21.27
C GLY A 27 -3.22 -13.34 22.59
N PRO A 28 -2.71 -12.14 22.92
CA PRO A 28 -3.05 -11.47 24.18
C PRO A 28 -4.55 -11.26 24.37
N GLY A 29 -4.98 -11.26 25.64
CA GLY A 29 -6.36 -11.07 26.04
C GLY A 29 -7.24 -12.31 25.89
N THR A 30 -8.32 -12.38 26.67
CA THR A 30 -9.24 -13.53 26.62
C THR A 30 -10.11 -13.46 25.37
N ALA A 31 -10.02 -14.47 24.50
CA ALA A 31 -10.84 -14.61 23.30
C ALA A 31 -10.83 -13.34 22.41
N GLY A 32 -9.65 -12.72 22.21
CA GLY A 32 -9.48 -11.56 21.33
C GLY A 32 -9.98 -10.25 21.94
N SER A 33 -10.09 -10.15 23.28
CA SER A 33 -10.52 -8.93 23.99
C SER A 33 -9.59 -7.74 23.72
N THR A 34 -8.31 -8.00 23.40
CA THR A 34 -7.31 -6.99 23.04
C THR A 34 -7.55 -6.37 21.67
N GLY A 35 -8.36 -7.01 20.81
CA GLY A 35 -8.64 -6.53 19.45
C GLY A 35 -9.29 -5.15 19.43
N ILE A 36 -8.96 -4.36 18.40
CA ILE A 36 -9.60 -3.06 18.14
C ILE A 36 -11.08 -3.29 17.84
N GLN A 37 -11.95 -2.50 18.45
CA GLN A 37 -13.39 -2.50 18.17
C GLN A 37 -13.78 -1.19 17.47
N GLY A 38 -13.96 -0.12 18.24
CA GLY A 38 -14.34 1.18 17.71
C GLY A 38 -13.14 1.86 17.05
N VAL A 39 -13.32 2.33 15.82
CA VAL A 39 -12.27 2.98 15.04
C VAL A 39 -12.85 4.10 14.19
N GLN A 40 -12.06 5.13 13.93
CA GLN A 40 -12.26 6.03 12.81
C GLN A 40 -11.06 5.89 11.87
N VAL A 41 -11.33 5.52 10.61
CA VAL A 41 -10.29 5.45 9.58
C VAL A 41 -10.19 6.80 8.89
N LEU A 42 -8.98 7.36 8.85
CA LEU A 42 -8.66 8.61 8.18
C LEU A 42 -7.61 8.36 7.10
N LEU A 43 -7.55 9.26 6.12
CA LEU A 43 -6.49 9.30 5.11
C LEU A 43 -5.85 10.69 5.03
N SER A 44 -4.65 10.74 4.45
CA SER A 44 -3.94 11.97 4.14
C SER A 44 -3.21 11.84 2.81
N THR A 45 -3.08 12.95 2.08
CA THR A 45 -2.23 13.07 0.89
C THR A 45 -0.91 13.76 1.18
N ASN A 46 -0.78 14.46 2.31
CA ASN A 46 0.43 15.22 2.68
C ASN A 46 1.11 14.72 3.98
N GLY A 47 0.49 13.78 4.69
CA GLY A 47 1.01 13.21 5.93
C GLY A 47 0.77 14.06 7.19
N THR A 48 0.17 15.23 7.06
CA THR A 48 -0.11 16.14 8.19
C THR A 48 -1.60 16.34 8.41
N ASP A 49 -2.37 16.53 7.35
CA ASP A 49 -3.81 16.77 7.41
C ASP A 49 -4.55 15.47 7.15
N PHE A 50 -5.35 15.04 8.13
CA PHE A 50 -6.09 13.78 8.07
C PHE A 50 -7.59 14.04 7.97
N THR A 51 -8.23 13.41 7.00
CA THR A 51 -9.68 13.49 6.78
C THR A 51 -10.32 12.11 6.88
N PRO A 52 -11.57 11.99 7.34
CA PRO A 52 -12.24 10.70 7.42
C PRO A 52 -12.31 10.00 6.05
N LEU A 53 -12.06 8.69 6.03
CA LEU A 53 -12.24 7.85 4.84
C LEU A 53 -13.74 7.78 4.51
N PRO A 54 -14.18 8.25 3.32
CA PRO A 54 -15.57 8.13 2.91
C PRO A 54 -15.99 6.66 2.82
N GLY A 55 -17.07 6.29 3.52
CA GLY A 55 -17.52 4.89 3.60
C GLY A 55 -16.62 3.97 4.43
N GLY A 56 -15.65 4.54 5.16
CA GLY A 56 -14.76 3.78 6.05
C GLY A 56 -15.52 3.13 7.22
N PRO A 57 -15.02 1.99 7.74
CA PRO A 57 -15.67 1.30 8.85
C PRO A 57 -15.53 2.09 10.16
N SER A 58 -16.53 1.93 11.03
CA SER A 58 -16.50 2.44 12.40
C SER A 58 -16.24 1.35 13.45
N VAL A 59 -16.34 0.08 13.04
CA VAL A 59 -16.16 -1.09 13.90
C VAL A 59 -15.38 -2.17 13.15
N PHE A 60 -14.34 -2.70 13.78
CA PHE A 60 -13.69 -3.94 13.36
C PHE A 60 -14.25 -5.11 14.16
N ALA A 61 -14.42 -6.28 13.53
CA ALA A 61 -14.99 -7.45 14.18
C ALA A 61 -14.03 -8.07 15.20
N ARG A 62 -14.58 -8.63 16.29
CA ARG A 62 -13.83 -9.43 17.26
C ARG A 62 -13.45 -10.76 16.64
N VAL A 63 -12.23 -11.20 16.89
CA VAL A 63 -11.75 -12.51 16.46
C VAL A 63 -11.58 -13.40 17.69
N THR A 64 -12.55 -14.29 17.92
CA THR A 64 -12.55 -15.18 19.10
C THR A 64 -11.80 -16.49 18.88
N GLY A 65 -11.61 -16.90 17.63
CA GLY A 65 -10.85 -18.10 17.29
C GLY A 65 -9.34 -17.91 17.44
N ALA A 66 -8.62 -18.99 17.79
CA ALA A 66 -7.17 -18.97 18.04
C ALA A 66 -6.31 -19.40 16.84
N ALA A 67 -6.93 -19.96 15.80
CA ALA A 67 -6.24 -20.40 14.59
C ALA A 67 -5.85 -19.21 13.69
N ASN A 68 -5.10 -19.50 12.61
CA ASN A 68 -4.90 -18.55 11.52
C ASN A 68 -6.25 -18.33 10.82
N LEU A 69 -6.75 -17.09 10.87
CA LEU A 69 -8.07 -16.72 10.36
C LEU A 69 -7.91 -15.68 9.25
N PRO A 70 -8.84 -15.66 8.27
CA PRO A 70 -8.80 -14.67 7.20
C PRO A 70 -8.99 -13.25 7.75
N PRO A 71 -8.52 -12.22 7.01
CA PRO A 71 -8.75 -10.84 7.39
C PRO A 71 -10.21 -10.46 7.26
N GLN A 72 -10.61 -9.41 7.96
CA GLN A 72 -11.77 -8.63 7.55
C GLN A 72 -11.36 -7.70 6.39
N ILE A 73 -12.06 -7.79 5.26
CA ILE A 73 -11.79 -6.96 4.08
C ILE A 73 -12.80 -5.82 4.06
N PHE A 74 -12.30 -4.60 3.88
CA PHE A 74 -13.11 -3.39 3.72
C PHE A 74 -12.84 -2.78 2.35
N SER A 75 -13.88 -2.70 1.53
CA SER A 75 -13.84 -2.08 0.20
C SER A 75 -14.58 -0.74 0.22
N PHE A 76 -14.09 0.21 -0.56
CA PHE A 76 -14.64 1.56 -0.68
C PHE A 76 -14.33 2.12 -2.07
N THR A 77 -14.95 3.27 -2.41
CA THR A 77 -14.58 4.00 -3.62
C THR A 77 -13.11 4.39 -3.55
N ALA A 78 -12.35 4.13 -4.61
CA ALA A 78 -10.91 4.40 -4.65
C ALA A 78 -10.56 5.83 -4.22
N VAL A 79 -9.59 5.96 -3.32
CA VAL A 79 -9.07 7.25 -2.83
C VAL A 79 -7.56 7.34 -3.06
N ASN A 80 -7.07 8.55 -3.29
CA ASN A 80 -5.63 8.81 -3.34
C ASN A 80 -5.12 9.14 -1.94
N ALA A 81 -4.12 8.41 -1.46
CA ALA A 81 -3.55 8.60 -0.13
C ALA A 81 -2.03 8.33 -0.13
N THR A 82 -1.30 9.08 0.70
CA THR A 82 0.06 8.74 1.12
C THR A 82 0.08 8.10 2.50
N HIS A 83 -0.95 8.37 3.31
CA HIS A 83 -1.08 7.82 4.65
C HIS A 83 -2.51 7.39 4.94
N PHE A 84 -2.64 6.33 5.72
CA PHE A 84 -3.86 6.00 6.46
C PHE A 84 -3.62 6.14 7.95
N ARG A 85 -4.66 6.50 8.70
CA ARG A 85 -4.61 6.54 10.16
C ARG A 85 -5.82 5.85 10.75
N PHE A 86 -5.57 4.98 11.72
CA PHE A 86 -6.62 4.46 12.58
C PHE A 86 -6.60 5.27 13.88
N ASN A 87 -7.69 6.00 14.11
CA ASN A 87 -7.98 6.57 15.42
C ASN A 87 -8.82 5.56 16.18
N VAL A 88 -8.17 4.84 17.11
CA VAL A 88 -8.76 3.76 17.91
C VAL A 88 -9.55 4.37 19.06
N LEU A 89 -10.84 4.03 19.10
CA LEU A 89 -11.81 4.54 20.07
C LEU A 89 -12.08 3.51 21.19
N SER A 90 -11.99 2.22 20.89
CA SER A 90 -12.18 1.15 21.89
C SER A 90 -11.56 -0.18 21.49
N ASN A 91 -11.51 -1.10 22.46
CA ASN A 91 -11.21 -2.52 22.27
C ASN A 91 -12.36 -3.36 22.86
N TYR A 92 -12.26 -4.68 22.77
CA TYR A 92 -13.27 -5.62 23.25
C TYR A 92 -13.23 -5.90 24.77
N GLY A 93 -12.77 -4.93 25.58
CA GLY A 93 -12.83 -4.98 27.04
C GLY A 93 -11.54 -5.41 27.74
N ASP A 94 -10.42 -5.54 27.03
CA ASP A 94 -9.12 -5.68 27.67
C ASP A 94 -8.70 -4.36 28.35
N ILE A 95 -8.42 -4.40 29.65
CA ILE A 95 -8.08 -3.20 30.44
C ILE A 95 -6.58 -2.85 30.37
N PHE A 96 -5.74 -3.72 29.84
CA PHE A 96 -4.28 -3.56 29.80
C PHE A 96 -3.76 -3.26 28.40
N ASN A 97 -4.36 -3.84 27.37
CA ASN A 97 -3.83 -3.78 26.01
C ASN A 97 -4.88 -3.48 24.95
N THR A 98 -4.44 -2.87 23.85
CA THR A 98 -5.18 -2.81 22.59
C THR A 98 -4.21 -3.12 21.46
N GLY A 99 -4.58 -4.00 20.54
CA GLY A 99 -3.67 -4.47 19.50
C GLY A 99 -4.40 -5.11 18.33
N PHE A 100 -3.63 -5.33 17.28
CA PHE A 100 -4.02 -6.02 16.06
C PHE A 100 -2.78 -6.71 15.48
N ALA A 101 -2.99 -7.63 14.54
CA ALA A 101 -1.88 -8.37 13.94
C ALA A 101 -1.31 -7.62 12.71
N GLU A 102 -2.16 -7.29 11.74
CA GLU A 102 -1.70 -6.75 10.45
C GLU A 102 -2.74 -5.89 9.74
N VAL A 103 -2.27 -4.98 8.89
CA VAL A 103 -3.08 -4.28 7.88
C VAL A 103 -2.39 -4.38 6.53
N GLY A 104 -3.13 -4.77 5.49
CA GLY A 104 -2.67 -4.74 4.10
C GLY A 104 -3.53 -3.80 3.25
N PHE A 105 -2.93 -2.85 2.56
CA PHE A 105 -3.64 -1.92 1.67
C PHE A 105 -3.56 -2.41 0.22
N ASN A 106 -4.72 -2.52 -0.45
CA ASN A 106 -4.77 -2.80 -1.87
C ASN A 106 -4.81 -1.49 -2.65
N GLY A 107 -3.73 -1.19 -3.36
CA GLY A 107 -3.65 0.01 -4.17
C GLY A 107 -2.53 0.00 -5.19
N ASN A 108 -2.65 0.88 -6.18
CA ASN A 108 -1.68 1.09 -7.23
C ASN A 108 -1.07 2.50 -7.12
N PRO A 109 0.18 2.74 -7.57
CA PRO A 109 0.74 4.08 -7.60
C PRO A 109 -0.20 5.06 -8.33
N ALA A 110 -0.53 6.17 -7.67
CA ALA A 110 -1.41 7.18 -8.23
C ALA A 110 -0.69 7.88 -9.39
N GLY A 111 -1.24 7.76 -10.60
CA GLY A 111 -0.64 8.29 -11.84
C GLY A 111 -0.06 7.23 -12.78
N GLY A 112 -0.18 5.94 -12.44
CA GLY A 112 0.47 4.86 -13.18
C GLY A 112 1.93 4.74 -12.76
N ALA A 113 2.43 3.52 -12.59
CA ALA A 113 3.85 3.33 -12.31
C ALA A 113 4.69 4.01 -13.41
N PRO A 114 5.82 4.67 -13.10
CA PRO A 114 6.83 4.89 -14.12
C PRO A 114 7.26 3.49 -14.55
N ILE A 115 6.67 2.99 -15.64
CA ILE A 115 7.14 1.80 -16.33
C ILE A 115 8.59 2.15 -16.67
N PRO A 116 9.61 1.48 -16.09
CA PRO A 116 10.98 1.73 -16.48
C PRO A 116 11.00 1.52 -17.99
N GLU A 117 11.36 2.56 -18.76
CA GLU A 117 11.55 2.37 -20.19
C GLU A 117 12.49 1.19 -20.35
N PRO A 118 12.08 0.09 -21.00
CA PRO A 118 12.93 -1.07 -21.10
C PRO A 118 14.27 -0.62 -21.68
N THR A 119 15.37 -1.04 -21.05
CA THR A 119 16.73 -0.83 -21.56
C THR A 119 16.87 -1.28 -23.02
N THR A 120 15.90 -2.03 -23.55
CA THR A 120 15.63 -2.29 -24.96
C THR A 120 15.71 -1.06 -25.86
N MET A 121 15.18 0.11 -25.47
CA MET A 121 15.29 1.33 -26.31
C MET A 121 16.73 1.84 -26.39
N LEU A 122 17.44 1.80 -25.26
CA LEU A 122 18.87 2.12 -25.21
C LEU A 122 19.72 1.10 -25.98
N LEU A 123 19.42 -0.19 -25.86
CA LEU A 123 20.11 -1.28 -26.56
C LEU A 123 19.84 -1.26 -28.06
N LEU A 124 18.61 -0.93 -28.47
CA LEU A 124 18.23 -0.74 -29.87
C LEU A 124 18.93 0.50 -30.47
N GLY A 125 18.91 1.62 -29.75
CA GLY A 125 19.58 2.85 -30.18
C GLY A 125 21.10 2.67 -30.32
N THR A 126 21.75 2.06 -29.32
CA THR A 126 23.20 1.78 -29.37
C THR A 126 23.55 0.69 -30.39
N GLY A 127 22.72 -0.33 -30.55
CA GLY A 127 22.90 -1.37 -31.58
C GLY A 127 22.85 -0.81 -32.99
N LEU A 128 21.85 0.04 -33.30
CA LEU A 128 21.73 0.70 -34.61
C LEU A 128 22.90 1.66 -34.88
N ALA A 129 23.34 2.42 -33.87
CA ALA A 129 24.51 3.30 -33.99
C ALA A 129 25.80 2.51 -34.28
N ALA A 130 26.02 1.39 -33.59
CA ALA A 130 27.19 0.53 -33.82
C ALA A 130 27.21 -0.06 -35.24
N ILE A 131 26.06 -0.49 -35.76
CA ILE A 131 25.92 -0.97 -37.14
C ILE A 131 26.22 0.15 -38.14
N ALA A 132 25.65 1.34 -37.94
CA ALA A 132 25.87 2.48 -38.83
C ALA A 132 27.36 2.90 -38.90
N VAL A 133 28.07 2.91 -37.77
CA VAL A 133 29.52 3.18 -37.73
C VAL A 133 30.31 2.11 -38.48
N LYS A 134 29.97 0.83 -38.31
CA LYS A 134 30.64 -0.28 -39.01
C LYS A 134 30.42 -0.23 -40.52
N VAL A 135 29.22 0.12 -40.98
CA VAL A 135 28.90 0.29 -42.41
C VAL A 135 29.64 1.47 -43.01
N ARG A 136 29.70 2.62 -42.31
CA ARG A 136 30.45 3.80 -42.78
C ARG A 136 31.95 3.53 -42.93
N ARG A 137 32.55 2.77 -42.02
CA ARG A 137 33.98 2.38 -42.09
C ARG A 137 34.30 1.40 -43.21
N LYS A 138 33.31 0.69 -43.75
CA LYS A 138 33.49 -0.27 -44.85
C LYS A 138 33.30 0.31 -46.26
N ARG A 139 32.82 1.56 -46.38
CA ARG A 139 32.77 2.24 -47.68
C ARG A 139 34.17 2.75 -48.03
N PRO A 140 34.80 2.29 -49.13
CA PRO A 140 36.01 2.92 -49.64
C PRO A 140 35.67 4.37 -50.01
N ALA A 141 36.54 5.31 -49.66
CA ALA A 141 36.43 6.67 -50.18
C ALA A 141 36.46 6.56 -51.72
N GLY A 142 35.37 6.99 -52.38
CA GLY A 142 35.36 7.07 -53.84
C GLY A 142 36.54 7.94 -54.28
N GLN A 143 37.39 7.39 -55.13
CA GLN A 143 38.36 8.15 -55.90
C GLN A 143 37.57 9.20 -56.69
N GLN A 144 37.80 10.48 -56.37
CA GLN A 144 37.39 11.59 -57.22
C GLN A 144 38.46 11.71 -58.32
N GLU A 145 38.04 11.52 -59.57
CA GLU A 145 38.77 11.95 -60.77
C GLU A 145 38.53 13.45 -61.02
#